data_AF-A0A7X3UXK8-F1
#
_entry.id   AF-A0A7X3UXK8-F1
#
_cell.length_a   1.000
_cell.length_b   1.000
_cell.length_c   1.000
_cell.angle_alpha   90.00
_cell.angle_beta   90.00
_cell.angle_gamma   90.00
#
_symmetry.space_group_name_H-M   'P 1'
#
loop_
_entity.id
_entity.type
_entity.pdbx_description
1 polymer ?
#
loop_
_entity_poly.entity_id
_entity_poly.type
_entity_poly.pdbx_seq_one_letter_code
_entity_poly.pdbx_strand_id
1 'polypeptide(L)'
;MNLTHDAMLVSLRITAWSGRLYDRQASTHVAVHHEASTAAGRYNKCLLPRTAFAAINSTMSAARTAHYAQSLPWDDQGSRLLPVANYERYTELMDGLRERMIRERARFIEDYEDNIDKARL
;
A
#
# COMPACT_ATOMS: atom_id res chain seq x y z
N MET A 1 -30.51 19.10 -5.44
CA MET A 1 -29.66 18.00 -4.94
C MET A 1 -29.40 18.27 -3.46
N ASN A 2 -29.98 17.47 -2.56
CA ASN A 2 -29.96 17.73 -1.12
C ASN A 2 -28.92 16.79 -0.48
N LEU A 3 -27.70 17.31 -0.30
CA LEU A 3 -26.52 16.55 0.15
C LEU A 3 -26.73 15.75 1.45
N THR A 4 -27.68 16.14 2.29
CA THR A 4 -27.91 15.49 3.60
C THR A 4 -28.54 14.09 3.50
N HIS A 5 -29.18 13.74 2.37
CA HIS A 5 -29.86 12.45 2.20
C HIS A 5 -29.25 11.59 1.07
N ASP A 6 -28.26 12.10 0.34
CA ASP A 6 -27.80 11.52 -0.95
C ASP A 6 -26.35 11.00 -0.94
N ALA A 7 -25.57 11.23 0.12
CA ALA A 7 -24.17 10.82 0.19
C ALA A 7 -23.66 10.53 1.62
N MET A 8 -22.66 9.65 1.72
CA MET A 8 -21.96 9.30 2.96
C MET A 8 -20.50 9.73 2.90
N LEU A 9 -19.86 9.99 4.04
CA LEU A 9 -18.41 10.15 4.11
C LEU A 9 -17.73 8.78 4.22
N VAL A 10 -16.67 8.59 3.44
CA VAL A 10 -15.89 7.34 3.43
C VAL A 10 -14.39 7.62 3.41
N SER A 11 -13.62 6.78 4.08
CA SER A 11 -12.16 6.82 4.09
C SER A 11 -11.58 5.43 3.88
N LEU A 12 -10.55 5.32 3.05
CA LEU A 12 -9.81 4.08 2.83
C LEU A 12 -8.47 4.10 3.57
N ARG A 13 -8.28 3.18 4.51
CA ARG A 13 -7.00 3.00 5.21
C ARG A 13 -6.36 1.66 4.84
N ILE A 14 -5.15 1.70 4.29
CA ILE A 14 -4.40 0.51 3.92
C ILE A 14 -2.99 0.60 4.50
N THR A 15 -2.59 -0.43 5.23
CA THR A 15 -1.23 -0.58 5.76
C THR A 15 -0.61 -1.87 5.25
N ALA A 16 0.66 -1.82 4.88
CA ALA A 16 1.44 -2.99 4.49
C ALA A 16 2.91 -2.77 4.84
N TRP A 17 3.58 -3.84 5.27
CA TRP A 17 5.03 -3.81 5.45
C TRP A 17 5.72 -3.82 4.08
N SER A 18 6.67 -2.91 3.88
CA SER A 18 7.34 -2.72 2.59
C SER A 18 8.58 -3.59 2.38
N GLY A 19 9.00 -4.36 3.40
CA GLY A 19 10.20 -5.18 3.33
C GLY A 19 11.49 -4.36 3.13
N ARG A 20 11.51 -3.09 3.54
CA ARG A 20 12.67 -2.21 3.40
C ARG A 20 13.27 -1.87 4.76
N LEU A 21 14.57 -2.03 4.89
CA LEU A 21 15.33 -1.62 6.07
C LEU A 21 16.31 -0.52 5.72
N TYR A 22 16.35 0.54 6.53
CA TYR A 22 17.39 1.56 6.41
C TYR A 22 18.77 0.96 6.70
N ASP A 23 19.71 1.05 5.77
CA ASP A 23 21.11 0.77 6.07
C ASP A 23 21.89 2.06 6.30
N ARG A 24 22.08 2.41 7.57
CA ARG A 24 22.85 3.59 7.97
C ARG A 24 24.33 3.45 7.62
N GLN A 25 24.91 2.27 7.74
CA GLN A 25 26.33 2.06 7.48
C GLN A 25 26.64 2.20 6.00
N ALA A 26 25.85 1.54 5.13
CA ALA A 26 25.99 1.69 3.69
C ALA A 26 25.75 3.13 3.24
N SER A 27 24.74 3.81 3.83
CA SER A 27 24.46 5.21 3.51
C SER A 27 25.61 6.15 3.88
N THR A 28 26.18 5.98 5.07
CA THR A 28 27.36 6.75 5.49
C THR A 28 28.55 6.45 4.60
N HIS A 29 28.81 5.17 4.29
CA HIS A 29 29.92 4.77 3.45
C HIS A 29 29.87 5.45 2.07
N VAL A 30 28.71 5.43 1.41
CA VAL A 30 28.54 6.06 0.11
C VAL A 30 28.65 7.58 0.20
N ALA A 31 28.07 8.20 1.22
CA ALA A 31 28.19 9.64 1.44
C ALA A 31 29.66 10.06 1.58
N VAL A 32 30.43 9.34 2.41
CA VAL A 32 31.86 9.59 2.59
C VAL A 32 32.64 9.37 1.30
N HIS A 33 32.35 8.28 0.58
CA HIS A 33 33.03 7.96 -0.67
C HIS A 33 32.85 9.03 -1.76
N HIS A 34 31.71 9.73 -1.77
CA HIS A 34 31.42 10.80 -2.73
C HIS A 34 31.56 12.20 -2.15
N GLU A 35 32.22 12.37 -0.99
CA GLU A 35 32.39 13.67 -0.33
C GLU A 35 31.07 14.45 -0.15
N ALA A 36 29.98 13.70 0.03
CA ALA A 36 28.64 14.22 0.14
C ALA A 36 28.17 14.25 1.60
N SER A 37 27.21 15.12 1.89
CA SER A 37 26.50 15.11 3.17
C SER A 37 25.80 13.77 3.39
N THR A 38 25.79 13.27 4.62
CA THR A 38 25.02 12.06 4.99
C THR A 38 23.50 12.25 4.83
N ALA A 39 23.04 13.50 4.69
CA ALA A 39 21.65 13.83 4.36
C ALA A 39 21.35 13.80 2.86
N ALA A 40 22.37 13.69 1.99
CA ALA A 40 22.20 13.74 0.54
C ALA A 40 21.51 12.50 -0.04
N GLY A 41 21.53 11.38 0.68
CA GLY A 41 20.93 10.14 0.20
C GLY A 41 20.78 9.07 1.27
N ARG A 42 20.01 8.03 0.94
CA ARG A 42 19.75 6.89 1.83
C ARG A 42 19.71 5.59 1.04
N TYR A 43 20.44 4.60 1.54
CA TYR A 43 20.37 3.20 1.11
C TYR A 43 19.33 2.43 1.93
N ASN A 44 18.46 1.71 1.23
CA ASN A 44 17.50 0.81 1.84
C ASN A 44 17.72 -0.61 1.33
N LYS A 45 17.99 -1.53 2.25
CA LYS A 45 18.03 -2.96 1.95
C LYS A 45 16.64 -3.45 1.59
N CYS A 46 16.54 -4.17 0.47
CA CYS A 46 15.41 -5.05 0.21
C CYS A 46 15.60 -6.29 1.10
N LEU A 47 14.70 -6.52 2.04
CA LEU A 47 14.75 -7.72 2.88
C LEU A 47 14.19 -8.96 2.16
N LEU A 48 13.32 -8.74 1.17
CA LEU A 48 12.71 -9.75 0.33
C LEU A 48 12.69 -9.26 -1.13
N PRO A 49 12.61 -10.16 -2.12
CA PRO A 49 12.51 -9.77 -3.53
C PRO A 49 11.22 -8.98 -3.78
N ARG A 50 11.24 -8.08 -4.77
CA ARG A 50 10.07 -7.25 -5.13
C ARG A 50 8.84 -8.10 -5.50
N THR A 51 9.07 -9.27 -6.09
CA THR A 51 8.03 -10.22 -6.50
C THR A 51 7.23 -10.75 -5.31
N ALA A 52 7.82 -10.90 -4.13
CA ALA A 52 7.13 -11.34 -2.91
C ALA A 52 5.94 -10.43 -2.53
N PHE A 53 6.03 -9.14 -2.85
CA PHE A 53 5.00 -8.16 -2.53
C PHE A 53 4.04 -7.86 -3.68
N ALA A 54 4.22 -8.48 -4.85
CA ALA A 54 3.50 -8.10 -6.07
C ALA A 54 1.98 -8.22 -5.91
N ALA A 55 1.50 -9.34 -5.35
CA ALA A 55 0.06 -9.60 -5.19
C ALA A 55 -0.58 -8.69 -4.13
N ILE A 56 0.10 -8.46 -3.01
CA ILE A 56 -0.32 -7.52 -1.96
C ILE A 56 -0.42 -6.11 -2.55
N ASN A 57 0.65 -5.62 -3.20
CA ASN A 57 0.69 -4.29 -3.80
C ASN A 57 -0.38 -4.10 -4.89
N SER A 58 -0.59 -5.12 -5.73
CA SER A 58 -1.66 -5.13 -6.74
C SER A 58 -3.03 -4.96 -6.09
N THR A 59 -3.31 -5.68 -5.01
CA THR A 59 -4.57 -5.59 -4.27
C THR A 59 -4.75 -4.21 -3.63
N MET A 60 -3.69 -3.64 -3.03
CA MET A 60 -3.73 -2.28 -2.48
C MET A 60 -3.99 -1.22 -3.56
N SER A 61 -3.39 -1.38 -4.74
CA SER A 61 -3.62 -0.48 -5.87
C SER A 61 -5.07 -0.57 -6.36
N ALA A 62 -5.57 -1.79 -6.54
CA ALA A 62 -6.96 -2.03 -6.95
C ALA A 62 -7.97 -1.44 -5.96
N ALA A 63 -7.71 -1.55 -4.65
CA ALA A 63 -8.55 -0.93 -3.62
C ALA A 63 -8.57 0.59 -3.71
N ARG A 64 -7.41 1.24 -3.92
CA ARG A 64 -7.39 2.70 -4.13
C ARG A 64 -8.14 3.10 -5.39
N THR A 65 -7.93 2.39 -6.50
CA THR A 65 -8.63 2.65 -7.77
C THR A 65 -10.13 2.51 -7.62
N ALA A 66 -10.62 1.41 -7.01
CA ALA A 66 -12.04 1.21 -6.77
C ALA A 66 -12.61 2.28 -5.84
N HIS A 67 -11.87 2.68 -4.80
CA HIS A 67 -12.30 3.74 -3.90
C HIS A 67 -12.44 5.09 -4.61
N TYR A 68 -11.46 5.47 -5.43
CA TYR A 68 -11.55 6.71 -6.21
C TYR A 68 -12.61 6.66 -7.30
N ALA A 69 -12.84 5.51 -7.92
CA ALA A 69 -13.85 5.35 -8.98
C ALA A 69 -15.28 5.48 -8.47
N GLN A 70 -15.53 5.15 -7.19
CA GLN A 70 -16.87 5.15 -6.60
C GLN A 70 -17.16 6.38 -5.73
N SER A 71 -16.15 7.20 -5.42
CA SER A 71 -16.28 8.33 -4.50
C SER A 71 -15.68 9.62 -5.04
N LEU A 72 -16.28 10.75 -4.65
CA LEU A 72 -15.87 12.09 -5.03
C LEU A 72 -14.89 12.69 -4.01
N PRO A 73 -13.91 13.51 -4.44
CA PRO A 73 -13.08 14.28 -3.51
C PRO A 73 -13.95 15.16 -2.61
N TRP A 74 -13.61 15.26 -1.33
CA TRP A 74 -14.35 16.09 -0.38
C TRP A 74 -13.44 16.92 0.51
N ASP A 75 -12.53 16.28 1.25
CA ASP A 75 -11.59 16.97 2.12
C ASP A 75 -10.13 16.70 1.74
N ASP A 76 -9.24 17.56 2.26
CA ASP A 76 -7.79 17.40 2.13
C ASP A 76 -7.21 16.35 3.10
N GLN A 77 -8.02 15.83 4.02
CA GLN A 77 -7.62 14.87 5.06
C GLN A 77 -7.79 13.40 4.61
N GLY A 78 -8.29 13.18 3.39
CA GLY A 78 -8.43 11.87 2.76
C GLY A 78 -9.82 11.25 2.86
N SER A 79 -10.80 11.95 3.44
CA SER A 79 -12.21 11.55 3.36
C SER A 79 -12.80 11.93 2.01
N ARG A 80 -13.74 11.11 1.55
CA ARG A 80 -14.40 11.26 0.25
C ARG A 80 -15.90 11.14 0.42
N LEU A 81 -16.65 11.76 -0.49
CA LEU A 81 -18.10 11.60 -0.56
C LEU A 81 -18.43 10.37 -1.40
N LEU A 82 -19.12 9.41 -0.80
CA LEU A 82 -19.70 8.25 -1.47
C LEU A 82 -21.18 8.55 -1.76
N PRO A 83 -21.58 8.74 -3.03
CA PRO A 83 -23.00 8.84 -3.38
C PRO A 83 -23.74 7.57 -2.96
N VAL A 84 -24.96 7.71 -2.44
CA VAL A 84 -25.79 6.56 -2.01
C VAL A 84 -26.02 5.58 -3.16
N ALA A 85 -26.17 6.07 -4.39
CA ALA A 85 -26.29 5.24 -5.60
C ALA A 85 -25.08 4.31 -5.86
N ASN A 86 -23.90 4.66 -5.34
CA ASN A 86 -22.68 3.86 -5.49
C ASN A 86 -22.40 2.97 -4.26
N TYR A 87 -23.22 3.06 -3.20
CA TYR A 87 -22.93 2.44 -1.91
C TYR A 87 -22.83 0.91 -2.01
N GLU A 88 -23.81 0.25 -2.63
CA GLU A 88 -23.82 -1.21 -2.77
C GLU A 88 -22.60 -1.69 -3.54
N ARG A 89 -22.35 -1.08 -4.71
CA ARG A 89 -21.20 -1.41 -5.56
C ARG A 89 -19.86 -1.19 -4.85
N TYR A 90 -19.74 -0.08 -4.12
CA TYR A 90 -18.54 0.22 -3.34
C TYR A 90 -18.29 -0.85 -2.28
N THR A 91 -19.33 -1.22 -1.53
CA THR A 91 -19.25 -2.22 -0.46
C THR A 91 -18.82 -3.58 -1.00
N GLU A 92 -19.47 -4.07 -2.06
CA GLU A 92 -19.10 -5.32 -2.74
C GLU A 92 -17.63 -5.35 -3.19
N LEU A 93 -17.18 -4.28 -3.85
CA LEU A 93 -15.81 -4.19 -4.34
C LEU A 93 -14.80 -4.18 -3.19
N MET A 94 -15.06 -3.39 -2.15
CA MET A 94 -14.16 -3.29 -1.01
C MET A 94 -14.09 -4.58 -0.21
N ASP A 95 -15.21 -5.27 -0.03
CA ASP A 95 -15.26 -6.57 0.67
C ASP A 95 -14.49 -7.64 -0.11
N GLY A 96 -14.72 -7.75 -1.42
CA GLY A 96 -13.96 -8.69 -2.26
C GLY A 96 -12.45 -8.41 -2.27
N LEU A 97 -12.05 -7.14 -2.26
CA LEU A 97 -10.64 -6.73 -2.16
C LEU A 97 -10.05 -6.99 -0.77
N ARG A 98 -10.85 -6.84 0.29
CA ARG A 98 -10.46 -7.19 1.66
C ARG A 98 -10.20 -8.69 1.79
N GLU A 99 -11.10 -9.52 1.29
CA GLU A 99 -10.91 -10.97 1.27
C GLU A 99 -9.69 -11.37 0.46
N ARG A 100 -9.50 -10.76 -0.72
CA ARG A 100 -8.30 -10.98 -1.53
C ARG A 100 -7.06 -10.62 -0.74
N MET A 101 -7.01 -9.47 -0.08
CA MET A 101 -5.88 -9.06 0.75
C MET A 101 -5.58 -10.08 1.86
N ILE A 102 -6.61 -10.63 2.51
CA ILE A 102 -6.43 -11.68 3.53
C ILE A 102 -5.78 -12.92 2.93
N ARG A 103 -6.23 -13.38 1.76
CA ARG A 103 -5.63 -14.53 1.06
C ARG A 103 -4.18 -14.28 0.64
N GLU A 104 -3.90 -13.11 0.05
CA GLU A 104 -2.52 -12.79 -0.37
C GLU A 104 -1.57 -12.66 0.83
N ARG A 105 -2.05 -12.18 1.99
CA ARG A 105 -1.25 -12.16 3.23
C ARG A 105 -0.97 -13.56 3.75
N ALA A 106 -1.97 -14.44 3.74
CA ALA A 106 -1.78 -15.82 4.16
C ALA A 106 -0.73 -16.53 3.29
N ARG A 107 -0.84 -16.38 1.96
CA ARG A 107 0.16 -16.89 1.02
C ARG A 107 1.55 -16.30 1.24
N PHE A 108 1.64 -14.99 1.48
CA PHE A 108 2.92 -14.34 1.77
C PHE A 108 3.61 -14.91 3.02
N ILE A 109 2.83 -15.24 4.06
CA ILE A 109 3.35 -15.85 5.29
C ILE A 109 3.80 -17.29 5.03
N GLU A 110 3.03 -18.05 4.25
CA GLU A 110 3.37 -19.42 3.84
C GLU A 110 4.68 -19.46 3.04
N ASP A 111 4.82 -18.57 2.05
CA ASP A 111 6.00 -18.46 1.19
C ASP A 111 7.18 -17.70 1.86
N TYR A 112 7.10 -17.35 3.15
CA TYR A 112 8.01 -16.39 3.77
C TYR A 112 9.47 -16.86 3.76
N GLU A 113 9.73 -18.11 4.15
CA GLU A 113 11.09 -18.68 4.16
C GLU A 113 11.67 -18.76 2.73
N ASP A 114 10.89 -19.21 1.76
CA ASP A 114 11.28 -19.22 0.35
C ASP A 114 11.63 -17.82 -0.16
N ASN A 115 10.90 -16.80 0.29
CA ASN A 115 11.17 -15.41 -0.07
C ASN A 115 12.46 -14.89 0.57
N ILE A 116 12.83 -15.37 1.77
CA ILE A 116 14.12 -15.08 2.39
C ILE A 116 15.25 -15.70 1.57
N ASP A 117 15.13 -16.96 1.18
CA ASP A 117 16.18 -17.64 0.42
C ASP A 117 16.38 -17.00 -0.96
N LYS A 118 15.29 -16.60 -1.63
CA LYS A 118 15.36 -15.81 -2.87
C LYS A 118 15.98 -14.43 -2.70
N ALA A 119 16.02 -13.87 -1.49
CA ALA A 119 16.64 -12.57 -1.22
C ALA A 119 18.16 -12.66 -0.99
N ARG A 120 18.67 -13.86 -0.70
CA ARG A 120 20.09 -14.13 -0.44
C ARG A 120 20.89 -14.42 -1.72
N LEU A 121 20.20 -14.86 -2.78
CA LEU A 121 20.74 -15.13 -4.12
C LEU A 121 20.83 -13.84 -4.96
#